data_AF-A0A7L3WP89-F1
#
_entry.id   AF-A0A7L3WP89-F1
#
_cell.length_a   1.000
_cell.length_b   1.000
_cell.length_c   1.000
_cell.angle_alpha   90.00
_cell.angle_beta   90.00
_cell.angle_gamma   90.00
#
_symmetry.space_group_name_H-M   'P 1'
#
loop_
_entity.id
_entity.type
_entity.pdbx_description
1 polymer ?
#
loop_
_entity_poly.entity_id
_entity_poly.type
_entity_poly.pdbx_seq_one_letter_code
_entity_poly.pdbx_strand_id
1 'polypeptide(L)'
;TALPKFNIDFAVALLRQENAKDICVIQLPSEIKYCNYFIIVSGSSTRHLHAMAHYMLKMYKHNKEESDPHTRIEGKETDDWLCIDFGSMVIHFMLPETREVYELEKLWTLGAYDDQLAQITPQSLPEDFIVGLT
;
A
#
# COMPACT_ATOMS: atom_id res chain seq x y z
N THR A 1 20.24 -10.14 -20.80
CA THR A 1 20.31 -10.19 -19.33
C THR A 1 18.98 -9.70 -18.80
N ALA A 2 18.14 -10.59 -18.27
CA ALA A 2 16.84 -10.17 -17.74
C ALA A 2 17.08 -9.17 -16.59
N LEU A 3 16.48 -7.99 -16.68
CA LEU A 3 16.46 -7.04 -15.56
C LEU A 3 15.82 -7.76 -14.36
N PRO A 4 16.31 -7.54 -13.13
CA PRO A 4 15.71 -8.16 -11.96
C PRO A 4 14.25 -7.69 -11.88
N LYS A 5 13.33 -8.65 -12.03
CA LYS A 5 11.88 -8.40 -11.94
C LYS A 5 11.58 -7.68 -10.64
N PHE A 6 10.80 -6.61 -10.69
CA PHE A 6 10.41 -5.86 -9.50
C PHE A 6 9.55 -6.74 -8.58
N ASN A 7 10.19 -7.39 -7.61
CA ASN A 7 9.58 -8.34 -6.68
C ASN A 7 9.61 -7.80 -5.25
N ILE A 8 8.99 -8.53 -4.32
CA ILE A 8 8.94 -8.17 -2.90
C ILE A 8 10.33 -8.02 -2.27
N ASP A 9 11.25 -8.94 -2.56
CA ASP A 9 12.60 -8.91 -1.98
C ASP A 9 13.36 -7.65 -2.41
N PHE A 10 13.21 -7.26 -3.67
CA PHE A 10 13.80 -6.05 -4.22
C PHE A 10 13.17 -4.81 -3.60
N ALA A 11 11.85 -4.75 -3.49
CA ALA A 11 11.16 -3.64 -2.82
C ALA A 11 11.62 -3.49 -1.36
N VAL A 12 11.64 -4.58 -0.60
CA VAL A 12 12.10 -4.57 0.81
C VAL A 12 13.58 -4.19 0.92
N ALA A 13 14.44 -4.67 0.02
CA ALA A 13 15.85 -4.30 -0.01
C ALA A 13 16.04 -2.81 -0.24
N LEU A 14 15.30 -2.22 -1.18
CA LEU A 14 15.34 -0.78 -1.44
C LEU A 14 14.83 0.02 -0.23
N LEU A 15 13.77 -0.45 0.45
CA LEU A 15 13.20 0.23 1.62
C LEU A 15 14.20 0.22 2.79
N ARG A 16 14.92 -0.89 2.97
CA ARG A 16 16.01 -0.99 3.96
C ARG A 16 17.19 -0.10 3.58
N GLN A 17 17.52 -0.01 2.30
CA GLN A 17 18.59 0.86 1.80
C GLN A 17 18.29 2.34 2.10
N GLU A 18 17.04 2.76 1.96
CA GLU A 18 16.60 4.12 2.30
C GLU A 18 16.44 4.33 3.83
N ASN A 19 16.80 3.36 4.67
CA ASN A 19 16.65 3.41 6.13
C ASN A 19 15.20 3.68 6.58
N ALA A 20 14.23 3.01 5.95
CA ALA A 20 12.87 2.95 6.47
C ALA A 20 12.86 2.51 7.94
N LYS A 21 12.03 3.17 8.75
CA LYS A 21 12.02 2.97 10.21
C LYS A 21 11.30 1.70 10.61
N ASP A 22 10.19 1.43 9.95
CA ASP A 22 9.42 0.22 10.17
C ASP A 22 8.84 -0.27 8.84
N ILE A 23 8.86 -1.57 8.64
CA ILE A 23 8.41 -2.24 7.42
C ILE A 23 7.57 -3.44 7.85
N CYS A 24 6.27 -3.36 7.59
CA CYS A 24 5.36 -4.49 7.74
C CYS A 24 4.93 -4.95 6.35
N VAL A 25 4.96 -6.26 6.14
CA VAL A 25 4.52 -6.88 4.89
C VAL A 25 3.45 -7.90 5.21
N ILE A 26 2.30 -7.74 4.59
CA ILE A 26 1.14 -8.61 4.73
C ILE A 26 0.95 -9.32 3.40
N GLN A 27 0.99 -10.64 3.42
CA GLN A 27 0.63 -11.46 2.26
C GLN A 27 -0.88 -11.67 2.26
N LEU A 28 -1.53 -11.23 1.18
CA LEU A 28 -2.97 -11.40 1.03
C LEU A 28 -3.29 -12.77 0.41
N PRO A 29 -4.38 -13.43 0.86
CA PRO A 29 -4.86 -14.65 0.24
C PRO A 29 -5.38 -14.37 -1.18
N SER A 30 -5.23 -15.35 -2.07
CA SER A 30 -5.60 -15.22 -3.49
C SER A 30 -7.11 -15.02 -3.74
N GLU A 31 -7.93 -15.18 -2.71
CA GLU A 31 -9.38 -14.93 -2.72
C GLU A 31 -9.68 -13.42 -2.79
N ILE A 32 -8.79 -12.59 -2.22
CA ILE A 32 -8.91 -11.14 -2.25
C ILE A 32 -8.33 -10.64 -3.58
N LYS A 33 -9.22 -10.23 -4.49
CA LYS A 33 -8.84 -9.67 -5.81
C LYS A 33 -8.39 -8.21 -5.72
N TYR A 34 -7.47 -7.91 -4.81
CA TYR A 34 -6.88 -6.58 -4.66
C TYR A 34 -5.41 -6.58 -5.08
N CYS A 35 -4.54 -7.13 -4.24
CA CYS A 35 -3.12 -7.33 -4.55
C CYS A 35 -2.60 -8.57 -3.81
N ASN A 36 -1.37 -9.00 -4.11
CA ASN A 36 -0.78 -10.17 -3.45
C ASN A 36 -0.03 -9.79 -2.17
N TYR A 37 0.57 -8.60 -2.15
CA TYR A 37 1.33 -8.09 -1.01
C TYR A 37 0.91 -6.67 -0.65
N PHE A 38 0.54 -6.49 0.60
CA PHE A 38 0.23 -5.20 1.19
C PHE A 38 1.39 -4.79 2.09
N ILE A 39 2.14 -3.76 1.69
CA ILE A 39 3.35 -3.32 2.39
C ILE A 39 3.06 -1.98 3.05
N ILE A 40 3.39 -1.88 4.33
CA ILE A 40 3.26 -0.68 5.13
C ILE A 40 4.66 -0.28 5.58
N VAL A 41 5.02 0.98 5.33
CA VAL A 41 6.33 1.52 5.64
C VAL A 41 6.20 2.81 6.40
N SER A 42 6.97 2.93 7.48
CA SER A 42 7.08 4.16 8.26
C SER A 42 8.37 4.93 7.96
N GLY A 43 8.22 6.20 7.64
CA GLY A 43 9.32 7.15 7.49
C GLY A 43 9.57 7.94 8.78
N SER A 44 10.71 8.65 8.84
CA SER A 44 11.05 9.50 9.99
C SER A 44 10.53 10.94 9.89
N SER A 45 10.19 11.39 8.67
CA SER A 45 9.65 12.71 8.40
C SER A 45 8.94 12.70 7.05
N THR A 46 8.11 13.72 6.80
CA THR A 46 7.39 13.93 5.53
C THR A 46 8.36 13.95 4.35
N ARG A 47 9.46 14.69 4.46
CA ARG A 47 10.53 14.72 3.44
C ARG A 47 11.14 13.35 3.17
N HIS A 48 11.37 12.56 4.23
CA HIS A 48 11.92 11.21 4.08
C HIS A 48 10.92 10.28 3.38
N LEU A 49 9.64 10.33 3.76
CA LEU A 49 8.56 9.59 3.09
C LEU A 49 8.50 9.90 1.59
N HIS A 50 8.42 11.18 1.25
CA HIS A 50 8.36 11.63 -0.15
C HIS A 50 9.60 11.18 -0.94
N ALA A 51 10.81 11.35 -0.38
CA ALA A 51 12.05 10.92 -1.02
C ALA A 51 12.05 9.40 -1.29
N MET A 52 11.64 8.60 -0.32
CA MET A 52 11.57 7.15 -0.41
C MET A 52 10.53 6.70 -1.46
N ALA A 53 9.33 7.31 -1.46
CA ALA A 53 8.28 7.04 -2.44
C ALA A 53 8.73 7.37 -3.88
N HIS A 54 9.37 8.53 -4.06
CA HIS A 54 9.95 8.92 -5.34
C HIS A 54 11.08 7.99 -5.80
N TYR A 55 11.92 7.55 -4.87
CA TYR A 55 12.99 6.59 -5.15
C TYR A 55 12.43 5.24 -5.60
N MET A 56 11.41 4.70 -4.89
CA MET A 56 10.73 3.47 -5.31
C MET A 56 10.12 3.57 -6.70
N LEU A 57 9.41 4.66 -6.97
CA LEU A 57 8.82 4.88 -8.30
C LEU A 57 9.90 4.94 -9.39
N LYS A 58 11.04 5.58 -9.12
CA LYS A 58 12.17 5.64 -10.05
C LYS A 58 12.76 4.26 -10.30
N MET A 59 12.94 3.47 -9.25
CA MET A 59 13.48 2.11 -9.35
C MET A 59 12.52 1.17 -10.09
N TYR A 60 11.22 1.27 -9.83
CA TYR A 60 10.21 0.53 -10.60
C TYR A 60 10.25 0.90 -12.07
N LYS A 61 10.25 2.20 -12.42
CA LYS A 61 10.33 2.65 -13.82
C LYS A 61 11.57 2.16 -14.55
N HIS A 62 12.68 1.93 -13.84
CA HIS A 62 13.91 1.41 -14.42
C HIS A 62 13.89 -0.12 -14.61
N ASN A 63 13.15 -0.85 -13.78
CA ASN A 63 13.12 -2.32 -13.77
C ASN A 63 11.82 -2.94 -14.32
N LYS A 64 10.82 -2.12 -14.68
CA LYS A 64 9.55 -2.59 -15.23
C LYS A 64 9.72 -3.09 -16.67
N GLU A 65 8.90 -4.06 -17.05
CA GLU A 65 8.76 -4.46 -18.44
C GLU A 65 7.87 -3.47 -19.21
N GLU A 66 7.92 -3.55 -20.54
CA GLU A 66 7.11 -2.69 -21.41
C GLU A 66 5.61 -2.98 -21.24
N SER A 67 5.27 -4.23 -20.91
CA SER A 67 3.92 -4.70 -20.58
C SER A 67 3.41 -4.28 -19.20
N ASP A 68 4.28 -3.86 -18.29
CA ASP A 68 3.89 -3.53 -16.93
C ASP A 68 3.21 -2.14 -16.87
N PRO A 69 2.12 -2.00 -16.08
CA PRO A 69 1.36 -0.77 -16.00
C PRO A 69 2.21 0.39 -15.46
N HIS A 70 1.84 1.59 -15.88
CA HIS A 70 2.41 2.81 -15.34
C HIS A 70 1.85 3.08 -13.95
N THR A 71 2.75 3.28 -13.00
CA THR A 71 2.41 3.55 -11.60
C THR A 71 2.61 5.02 -11.29
N ARG A 72 1.84 5.53 -10.32
CA ARG A 72 1.94 6.90 -9.83
C ARG A 72 1.91 6.90 -8.31
N ILE A 73 2.50 7.94 -7.74
CA ILE A 73 2.37 8.21 -6.31
C ILE A 73 1.06 8.95 -6.10
N GLU A 74 0.20 8.37 -5.26
CA GLU A 74 -1.01 9.00 -4.73
C GLU A 74 -0.69 9.67 -3.39
N GLY A 75 -1.45 10.71 -3.04
CA GLY A 75 -1.23 11.46 -1.79
C GLY A 75 -0.02 12.39 -1.84
N LYS A 76 0.32 12.95 -3.02
CA LYS A 76 1.44 13.92 -3.13
C LYS A 76 1.17 15.26 -2.44
N GLU A 77 -0.10 15.61 -2.26
CA GLU A 77 -0.52 16.84 -1.57
C GLU A 77 -0.66 16.63 -0.06
N THR A 78 -0.69 15.37 0.39
CA THR A 78 -0.67 15.00 1.80
C THR A 78 0.76 14.79 2.26
N ASP A 79 1.05 15.26 3.48
CA ASP A 79 2.39 15.22 4.05
C ASP A 79 2.68 13.92 4.79
N ASP A 80 1.63 13.27 5.28
CA ASP A 80 1.66 12.23 6.30
C ASP A 80 1.39 10.83 5.74
N TRP A 81 0.73 10.73 4.59
CA TRP A 81 0.42 9.48 3.92
C TRP A 81 0.53 9.59 2.39
N LEU A 82 1.31 8.66 1.82
CA LEU A 82 1.41 8.41 0.39
C LEU A 82 1.19 6.92 0.10
N CYS A 83 0.71 6.59 -1.10
CA CYS A 83 0.68 5.19 -1.55
C CYS A 83 1.11 5.04 -3.01
N ILE A 84 1.65 3.87 -3.31
CA ILE A 84 2.01 3.47 -4.68
C ILE A 84 1.50 2.06 -4.92
N ASP A 85 0.69 1.92 -5.95
CA ASP A 85 0.21 0.63 -6.45
C ASP A 85 1.12 0.14 -7.59
N PHE A 86 1.66 -1.08 -7.46
CA PHE A 86 2.48 -1.77 -8.46
C PHE A 86 1.75 -2.96 -9.11
N GLY A 87 0.43 -3.06 -8.93
CA GLY A 87 -0.43 -4.13 -9.42
C GLY A 87 -0.37 -5.39 -8.56
N SER A 88 0.80 -6.02 -8.47
CA SER A 88 0.97 -7.23 -7.63
C SER A 88 1.22 -6.93 -6.16
N MET A 89 1.68 -5.71 -5.85
CA MET A 89 1.93 -5.24 -4.50
C MET A 89 1.57 -3.77 -4.38
N VAL A 90 1.14 -3.36 -3.21
CA VAL A 90 0.89 -1.96 -2.87
C VAL A 90 1.78 -1.57 -1.70
N ILE A 91 2.37 -0.37 -1.75
CA ILE A 91 3.21 0.16 -0.68
C ILE A 91 2.58 1.44 -0.16
N HIS A 92 2.27 1.43 1.14
CA HIS A 92 1.80 2.58 1.90
C HIS A 92 2.96 3.17 2.67
N PHE A 93 3.25 4.44 2.41
CA PHE A 93 4.29 5.22 3.08
C PHE A 93 3.58 6.16 4.04
N MET A 94 3.77 6.00 5.35
CA MET A 94 3.08 6.82 6.34
C MET A 94 3.96 7.23 7.53
N LEU A 95 3.60 8.31 8.21
CA LEU A 95 4.22 8.65 9.48
C LEU A 95 3.82 7.66 10.57
N PRO A 96 4.64 7.46 11.62
CA PRO A 96 4.31 6.57 12.73
C PRO A 96 2.98 6.95 13.41
N GLU A 97 2.73 8.25 13.55
CA GLU A 97 1.50 8.80 14.13
C GLU A 97 0.28 8.43 13.28
N THR A 98 0.35 8.62 11.96
CA THR A 98 -0.71 8.23 11.03
C THR A 98 -0.94 6.72 11.02
N ARG A 99 0.13 5.91 11.13
CA ARG A 99 0.03 4.45 11.22
C ARG A 99 -0.75 3.99 12.45
N GLU A 100 -0.52 4.61 13.59
CA GLU A 100 -1.21 4.31 14.85
C GLU A 100 -2.69 4.74 14.80
N VAL A 101 -3.02 5.82 14.09
CA VAL A 101 -4.41 6.28 13.94
C VAL A 101 -5.22 5.37 13.01
N TYR A 102 -4.65 4.98 11.86
CA TYR A 102 -5.38 4.21 10.85
C TYR A 102 -5.31 2.69 11.06
N GLU A 103 -4.32 2.21 11.82
CA GLU A 103 -4.12 0.79 12.18
C GLU A 103 -4.31 -0.19 11.00
N LEU A 104 -3.82 0.17 9.81
CA LEU A 104 -4.02 -0.61 8.58
C LEU A 104 -3.54 -2.07 8.71
N GLU A 105 -2.58 -2.33 9.58
CA GLU A 105 -2.10 -3.67 9.88
C GLU A 105 -3.20 -4.56 10.45
N LYS A 106 -4.00 -4.05 11.39
CA LYS A 106 -5.13 -4.77 11.97
C LYS A 106 -6.21 -5.00 10.92
N LEU A 107 -6.55 -3.95 10.17
CA LEU A 107 -7.57 -4.01 9.12
C LEU A 107 -7.30 -5.15 8.11
N TRP A 108 -6.06 -5.27 7.64
CA TRP A 108 -5.70 -6.23 6.59
C TRP A 108 -5.28 -7.61 7.11
N THR A 109 -5.06 -7.78 8.41
CA THR A 109 -4.75 -9.09 9.01
C THR A 109 -5.94 -9.73 9.71
N LEU A 110 -6.70 -8.94 10.47
CA LEU A 110 -7.86 -9.40 11.24
C LEU A 110 -9.16 -9.30 10.44
N GLY A 111 -9.25 -8.36 9.48
CA GLY A 111 -10.47 -8.15 8.71
C GLY A 111 -11.69 -7.98 9.63
N ALA A 112 -12.69 -8.85 9.47
CA ALA A 112 -13.93 -8.83 10.27
C ALA A 112 -13.77 -9.22 11.75
N TYR A 113 -12.60 -9.71 12.16
CA TYR A 113 -12.32 -10.06 13.56
C TYR A 113 -11.77 -8.89 14.38
N ASP A 114 -11.69 -7.69 13.79
CA ASP A 114 -11.39 -6.47 14.53
C ASP A 114 -12.65 -6.02 15.31
N ASP A 115 -12.56 -6.00 16.64
CA ASP A 115 -13.63 -5.58 17.54
C ASP A 115 -14.16 -4.17 17.22
N GLN A 116 -13.35 -3.30 16.62
CA GLN A 116 -13.78 -1.97 16.17
C GLN A 116 -14.67 -2.03 14.91
N LEU A 117 -14.37 -2.94 13.97
CA LEU A 117 -15.19 -3.16 12.78
C LEU A 117 -16.49 -3.90 13.10
N ALA A 118 -16.46 -4.81 14.10
CA ALA A 118 -17.65 -5.49 14.58
C ALA A 118 -18.69 -4.52 15.17
N GLN A 119 -18.28 -3.32 15.57
CA GLN A 119 -19.14 -2.25 16.09
C GLN A 119 -19.57 -1.22 15.03
N ILE A 120 -19.00 -1.25 13.82
CA ILE A 120 -19.49 -0.43 12.72
C ILE A 120 -20.87 -0.97 12.31
N THR A 121 -21.91 -0.17 12.54
CA THR A 121 -23.24 -0.43 11.97
C THR A 121 -23.08 -0.60 10.46
N PRO A 122 -23.50 -1.74 9.88
CA PRO A 122 -23.49 -1.88 8.43
C PRO A 122 -24.40 -0.79 7.87
N GLN A 123 -23.80 0.20 7.20
CA GLN A 123 -24.55 1.23 6.53
C GLN A 123 -25.22 0.55 5.34
N SER A 124 -26.51 0.24 5.47
CA SER A 124 -27.31 -0.21 4.35
C SER A 124 -27.26 0.89 3.29
N LEU A 125 -26.73 0.57 2.11
CA LEU A 125 -26.81 1.48 0.98
C LEU A 125 -28.28 1.86 0.76
N PRO A 126 -28.62 3.14 0.55
CA PRO A 126 -29.99 3.52 0.21
C PRO A 126 -30.44 2.73 -1.03
N GLU A 127 -31.70 2.30 -1.06
CA GLU A 127 -32.23 1.44 -2.11
C GLU A 127 -32.05 2.05 -3.52
N ASP A 128 -32.01 3.38 -3.62
CA ASP A 128 -31.76 4.13 -4.87
C ASP A 128 -30.35 3.93 -5.46
N PHE A 129 -29.38 3.41 -4.71
CA PHE A 129 -28.03 3.09 -5.20
C PHE A 129 -27.90 1.67 -5.74
N ILE A 130 -28.91 0.82 -5.54
CA ILE A 130 -28.96 -0.51 -6.14
C ILE A 130 -29.54 -0.33 -7.54
N VAL A 131 -28.68 -0.04 -8.51
CA VAL A 131 -29.08 -0.08 -9.92
C VAL A 131 -29.48 -1.52 -10.22
N GLY A 132 -30.78 -1.77 -10.27
CA GLY A 132 -31.35 -3.07 -10.58
C GLY A 132 -30.76 -3.61 -11.87
N LEU A 133 -30.24 -4.82 -11.80
CA LEU A 133 -30.05 -5.67 -12.97
C LEU A 133 -31.44 -6.01 -13.53
N THR A 134 -32.01 -5.09 -14.32
CA THR A 134 -33.00 -5.45 -15.35
C THR A 134 -32.28 -5.90 -16.61
#